data_AF-A0A7J6HAE2-F1
#
_entry.id   AF-A0A7J6HAE2-F1
#
_cell.length_a   1.000
_cell.length_b   1.000
_cell.length_c   1.000
_cell.angle_alpha   90.00
_cell.angle_beta   90.00
_cell.angle_gamma   90.00
#
_symmetry.space_group_name_H-M   'P 1'
#
loop_
_entity.id
_entity.type
_entity.pdbx_description
1 polymer ?
#
loop_
_entity_poly.entity_id
_entity_poly.type
_entity_poly.pdbx_seq_one_letter_code
_entity_poly.pdbx_strand_id
1 'polypeptide(L)' 'MNLESRMIAFEDIGNLKKVDEITLKDITNIAQKIISSPLTMASYGDVINVPSYESLSCKFNSR' A
#
# COMPACT_ATOMS: atom_id res chain seq x y z
N MET A 1 11.23 -34.62 8.53
CA MET A 1 10.50 -33.36 8.27
C MET A 1 9.70 -33.03 9.52
N ASN A 2 9.98 -31.92 10.21
CA ASN A 2 9.36 -31.54 11.49
C ASN A 2 7.97 -30.90 11.28
N LEU A 3 7.13 -30.91 12.33
CA LEU A 3 5.79 -30.30 12.37
C LEU A 3 5.83 -28.78 12.06
N GLU A 4 6.83 -28.05 12.55
CA GLU A 4 6.97 -26.62 12.25
C GLU A 4 7.21 -26.35 10.76
N SER A 5 8.04 -27.17 10.10
CA SER A 5 8.30 -27.04 8.66
C SER A 5 7.04 -27.30 7.82
N ARG A 6 6.12 -28.14 8.31
CA ARG A 6 4.81 -28.36 7.67
C ARG A 6 3.90 -27.14 7.87
N MET A 7 3.87 -26.56 9.07
CA MET A 7 3.05 -25.39 9.39
C MET A 7 3.40 -24.18 8.51
N ILE A 8 4.70 -23.87 8.37
CA ILE A 8 5.20 -22.77 7.54
C ILE A 8 4.79 -22.96 6.08
N ALA A 9 4.99 -24.17 5.53
CA ALA A 9 4.60 -24.46 4.15
C ALA A 9 3.08 -24.34 3.93
N PHE A 10 2.26 -24.71 4.91
CA PHE A 10 0.80 -24.56 4.83
C PHE A 10 0.37 -23.08 4.87
N GLU A 11 1.03 -22.25 5.68
CA GLU A 11 0.76 -20.81 5.79
C GLU A 11 1.15 -20.06 4.50
N ASP A 12 2.32 -20.37 3.94
CA ASP A 12 2.78 -19.81 2.67
C ASP A 12 1.86 -20.16 1.49
N ILE A 13 1.37 -21.41 1.44
CA ILE A 13 0.37 -21.83 0.44
C ILE A 13 -0.96 -21.06 0.61
N GLY A 14 -1.36 -20.80 1.86
CA GLY A 14 -2.54 -19.99 2.16
C GLY A 14 -2.41 -18.53 1.71
N ASN A 15 -1.20 -17.97 1.78
CA ASN A 15 -0.92 -16.60 1.31
C ASN A 15 -0.90 -16.49 -0.21
N LEU A 16 -0.33 -17.47 -0.92
CA LEU A 16 -0.31 -17.48 -2.39
C LEU A 16 -1.73 -17.51 -3.00
N LYS A 17 -2.64 -18.32 -2.44
CA LYS A 17 -4.04 -18.39 -2.90
C LYS A 17 -4.78 -17.05 -2.74
N LYS A 18 -4.52 -16.33 -1.66
CA LYS A 18 -5.14 -15.00 -1.44
C LYS A 18 -4.66 -13.96 -2.44
N VAL A 19 -3.41 -14.06 -2.89
CA VAL A 19 -2.86 -13.18 -3.94
C VAL A 19 -3.49 -13.50 -5.29
N ASP A 20 -3.67 -14.78 -5.61
CA ASP A 20 -4.30 -15.23 -6.87
C ASP A 20 -5.77 -14.80 -6.99
N GLU A 21 -6.48 -14.65 -5.86
CA GLU A 21 -7.88 -14.22 -5.81
C GLU A 21 -8.07 -12.69 -5.93
N ILE A 22 -6.99 -11.89 -5.92
CA ILE A 22 -7.07 -10.43 -6.01
C ILE A 22 -7.60 -10.01 -7.38
N THR A 23 -8.69 -9.24 -7.39
CA THR A 23 -9.25 -8.68 -8.62
C THR A 23 -8.83 -7.22 -8.84
N LEU A 24 -8.98 -6.73 -10.08
CA LEU A 24 -8.79 -5.30 -10.40
C LEU A 24 -9.68 -4.38 -9.54
N LYS A 25 -10.88 -4.86 -9.17
CA LYS A 25 -11.81 -4.11 -8.31
C LYS A 25 -11.25 -3.95 -6.91
N ASP A 26 -10.63 -4.99 -6.36
CA ASP A 26 -10.02 -4.94 -5.03
C ASP A 26 -8.86 -3.95 -5.01
N ILE A 27 -7.99 -4.00 -6.02
CA ILE A 27 -6.88 -3.05 -6.18
C ILE A 27 -7.40 -1.61 -6.26
N THR A 28 -8.42 -1.38 -7.10
CA THR A 28 -9.00 -0.03 -7.28
C THR A 28 -9.63 0.49 -5.99
N ASN A 29 -10.39 -0.35 -5.28
CA ASN A 29 -11.02 0.01 -4.02
C ASN A 29 -9.99 0.30 -2.92
N ILE A 30 -8.93 -0.51 -2.83
CA ILE A 30 -7.84 -0.30 -1.87
C ILE A 30 -7.07 0.98 -2.22
N ALA A 31 -6.72 1.19 -3.49
CA ALA A 31 -6.06 2.40 -3.94
C ALA A 31 -6.88 3.66 -3.62
N GLN A 32 -8.20 3.64 -3.89
CA GLN A 32 -9.11 4.73 -3.53
C GLN A 32 -9.12 5.00 -2.03
N LYS A 33 -9.17 3.96 -1.19
CA LYS A 33 -9.10 4.12 0.27
C LYS A 33 -7.77 4.75 0.70
N ILE A 34 -6.65 4.30 0.14
CA ILE A 34 -5.32 4.82 0.48
C ILE A 34 -5.17 6.29 0.07
N ILE A 35 -5.58 6.68 -1.13
CA ILE A 35 -5.43 8.07 -1.59
C ILE A 35 -6.45 9.02 -0.98
N SER A 36 -7.52 8.51 -0.39
CA SER A 36 -8.56 9.32 0.28
C SER A 36 -8.16 9.81 1.68
N SER A 37 -7.11 9.23 2.27
CA SER A 37 -6.62 9.68 3.57
C SER A 37 -5.72 10.92 3.42
N PRO A 38 -5.56 11.72 4.49
CA PRO A 38 -4.64 12.85 4.47
C PRO A 38 -3.22 12.43 4.08
N LEU A 39 -2.57 13.21 3.21
CA LEU A 39 -1.20 12.98 2.78
C LEU A 39 -0.24 13.04 3.98
N THR A 40 0.65 12.05 4.07
CA THR A 40 1.80 12.09 4.98
C THR A 40 3.06 12.37 4.13
N MET A 41 3.78 13.45 4.43
CA MET A 41 4.97 13.87 3.68
C MET A 41 6.15 14.12 4.62
N ALA A 42 7.33 13.64 4.23
CA ALA A 42 8.60 13.96 4.89
C ALA A 42 9.68 14.17 3.82
N SER A 43 10.58 15.12 4.05
CA SER A 43 11.74 15.40 3.20
C SER A 43 12.95 15.76 4.06
N TYR A 44 14.16 15.46 3.59
CA TYR A 44 15.42 15.65 4.33
C TYR A 44 16.58 15.93 3.37
N GLY A 45 17.53 16.77 3.79
CA GLY A 45 18.67 17.22 2.97
C GLY A 45 18.44 18.60 2.35
N ASP A 46 18.83 18.79 1.08
CA ASP A 46 18.53 20.00 0.33
C ASP A 46 17.08 19.97 -0.17
N VAL A 47 16.19 20.63 0.58
CA VAL A 47 14.75 20.65 0.34
C VAL A 47 14.28 21.88 -0.44
N ILE A 48 15.18 22.69 -0.99
CA ILE A 48 14.85 23.95 -1.67
C ILE A 48 13.96 23.71 -2.91
N ASN A 49 14.12 22.56 -3.57
CA ASN A 49 13.36 22.20 -4.77
C ASN A 49 12.14 21.29 -4.46
N VAL A 50 11.85 21.02 -3.19
CA VAL A 50 10.71 20.17 -2.80
C VAL A 50 9.43 21.02 -2.82
N PRO A 51 8.37 20.59 -3.52
CA PRO A 51 7.10 21.32 -3.56
C PRO A 51 6.46 21.42 -2.17
N SER A 52 5.60 22.43 -1.98
CA SER A 52 4.89 22.57 -0.71
C SER A 52 3.96 21.39 -0.45
N TYR A 53 3.76 21.10 0.84
CA TYR A 53 2.82 20.08 1.29
C TYR A 53 1.42 20.30 0.72
N GLU A 54 0.94 21.54 0.73
CA GLU A 54 -0.38 21.93 0.24
C GLU A 54 -0.52 21.69 -1.26
N SER A 55 0.53 21.98 -2.04
CA SER A 55 0.55 21.75 -3.48
C SER A 55 0.49 20.26 -3.85
N LEU A 56 0.92 19.38 -2.96
CA LEU A 56 0.81 17.93 -3.15
C LEU A 56 -0.50 17.40 -2.59
N SER A 57 -0.91 17.82 -1.40
CA SER A 57 -2.14 17.39 -0.73
C SER A 57 -3.39 17.68 -1.58
N CYS A 58 -3.46 18.82 -2.26
CA CYS A 58 -4.60 19.16 -3.11
C CYS A 58 -4.80 18.22 -4.31
N LYS A 59 -3.74 17.54 -4.76
CA LYS A 59 -3.82 16.57 -5.88
C LYS A 59 -4.53 15.28 -5.48
N PHE A 60 -4.53 14.94 -4.18
CA PHE A 60 -5.19 13.76 -3.63
C PHE A 60 -6.59 14.07 -3.08
N ASN A 61 -6.83 15.34 -2.72
CA ASN A 61 -8.13 15.82 -2.21
C ASN A 61 -9.11 16.29 -3.28
N SER A 62 -8.78 16.15 -4.58
CA SER A 62 -9.71 16.46 -5.65
C SER A 62 -10.76 15.34 -5.76
N ARG A 63 -11.96 15.61 -5.23
CA ARG A 63 -13.18 14.89 -5.59
C ARG A 63 -13.68 15.37 -6.95
#